data_AF-A0A7C7GB04-F1
#
_entry.id   AF-A0A7C7GB04-F1
#
_cell.length_a   1.000
_cell.length_b   1.000
_cell.length_c   1.000
_cell.angle_alpha   90.00
_cell.angle_beta   90.00
_cell.angle_gamma   90.00
#
_symmetry.space_group_name_H-M   'P 1'
#
loop_
_entity.id
_entity.type
_entity.pdbx_description
1 polymer ?
#
loop_
_entity_poly.entity_id
_entity_poly.type
_entity_poly.pdbx_seq_one_letter_code
_entity_poly.pdbx_strand_id
1 'polypeptide(L)' 'MIKLSTHEQKILDLIKDNPEILTDPIIRKQVANQYGMTEKTLRNRIGDLKRYGLIDNKGVKDKIDEFSETNMQKNLFILW' A
#
# COMPACT_ATOMS: atom_id res chain seq x y z
N MET A 1 -8.07 -12.43 -10.08
CA MET A 1 -6.69 -11.92 -10.23
C MET A 1 -6.76 -10.41 -10.15
N ILE A 2 -6.41 -9.87 -8.99
CA ILE A 2 -6.37 -8.43 -8.76
C ILE A 2 -5.33 -7.80 -9.69
N LYS A 3 -5.76 -6.88 -10.57
CA LYS A 3 -4.84 -6.11 -11.41
C LYS A 3 -4.56 -4.78 -10.71
N LEU A 4 -3.46 -4.72 -9.97
CA LEU A 4 -2.96 -3.46 -9.41
C LEU A 4 -2.59 -2.49 -10.53
N SER A 5 -2.84 -1.20 -10.32
CA SER A 5 -2.29 -0.17 -11.20
C SER A 5 -0.76 -0.14 -11.10
N THR A 6 -0.10 0.39 -12.12
CA THR A 6 1.37 0.54 -12.14
C THR A 6 1.89 1.31 -10.92
N HIS A 7 1.12 2.27 -10.42
CA HIS A 7 1.48 3.03 -9.23
C HIS A 7 1.35 2.21 -7.96
N GLU A 8 0.26 1.45 -7.80
CA GLU A 8 0.05 0.60 -6.61
C GLU A 8 1.08 -0.54 -6.54
N GLN A 9 1.43 -1.15 -7.68
CA GLN A 9 2.47 -2.17 -7.75
C GLN A 9 3.82 -1.62 -7.28
N LYS A 10 4.20 -0.42 -7.73
CA LYS A 10 5.43 0.24 -7.29
C LYS A 10 5.48 0.48 -5.79
N ILE A 11 4.35 0.87 -5.18
CA ILE A 11 4.29 1.06 -3.72
C ILE A 11 4.39 -0.30 -3.02
N LEU A 12 3.76 -1.34 -3.55
CA LEU A 12 3.85 -2.68 -2.98
C LEU A 12 5.29 -3.20 -3.00
N ASP A 13 6.01 -3.03 -4.12
CA ASP A 13 7.41 -3.43 -4.24
C ASP A 13 8.30 -2.62 -3.29
N LEU A 14 8.07 -1.32 -3.18
CA LEU A 14 8.77 -0.45 -2.23
C LEU A 14 8.59 -0.91 -0.77
N ILE A 15 7.39 -1.37 -0.38
CA ILE A 15 7.12 -1.93 0.96
C ILE A 15 7.83 -3.28 1.15
N LYS A 16 7.94 -4.12 0.12
CA LYS A 16 8.71 -5.37 0.20
C LYS A 16 10.19 -5.10 0.50
N ASP A 17 10.75 -4.08 -0.16
CA ASP A 17 12.15 -3.71 0.01
C ASP A 17 12.40 -2.99 1.34
N ASN A 18 11.41 -2.24 1.86
CA ASN A 18 11.53 -1.42 3.06
C ASN A 18 10.35 -1.62 4.02
N PRO A 19 10.20 -2.79 4.69
CA PRO A 19 9.05 -3.05 5.56
C PRO A 19 8.96 -2.08 6.75
N GLU A 20 10.08 -1.48 7.15
CA GLU A 20 10.19 -0.52 8.25
C GLU A 20 9.32 0.73 8.04
N ILE A 21 9.01 1.09 6.79
CA ILE A 21 8.12 2.23 6.50
C ILE A 21 6.68 2.00 6.97
N LEU A 22 6.30 0.78 7.34
CA LEU A 22 4.97 0.48 7.87
C LEU A 22 4.84 0.98 9.31
N THR A 23 5.93 0.94 10.08
CA THR A 23 5.96 1.26 11.51
C THR A 23 6.65 2.59 11.79
N ASP A 24 7.74 2.90 11.08
CA ASP A 24 8.57 4.07 11.35
C ASP A 24 8.20 5.28 10.45
N PRO A 25 7.69 6.39 11.03
CA PRO A 25 7.36 7.60 10.28
C PRO A 25 8.57 8.35 9.72
N ILE A 26 9.74 8.27 10.36
CA ILE A 26 10.97 8.93 9.93
C ILE A 26 11.49 8.23 8.67
N ILE A 27 11.58 6.91 8.70
CA ILE A 27 12.02 6.10 7.55
C ILE A 27 11.02 6.24 6.41
N ARG A 28 9.72 6.17 6.71
CA ARG A 28 8.66 6.43 5.71
C ARG A 28 8.81 7.80 5.05
N LYS A 29 9.20 8.85 5.79
CA LYS A 29 9.46 10.18 5.22
C LYS A 29 10.71 10.20 4.32
N GLN A 30 11.79 9.54 4.73
CA GLN A 30 13.01 9.45 3.92
C GLN A 30 12.75 8.74 2.59
N VAL A 31 12.09 7.59 2.65
CA VAL A 31 11.71 6.81 1.45
C VAL A 31 10.74 7.61 0.58
N ALA A 32 9.72 8.25 1.14
CA ALA A 32 8.80 9.08 0.36
C ALA A 32 9.55 10.16 -0.45
N ASN A 33 10.50 10.85 0.18
CA ASN A 33 11.30 11.88 -0.47
C ASN A 33 12.19 11.32 -1.59
N GLN A 34 12.79 10.14 -1.41
CA GLN A 34 13.59 9.47 -2.46
C GLN A 34 12.76 9.14 -3.70
N TYR A 35 11.49 8.80 -3.51
CA TYR A 35 10.55 8.50 -4.59
C TYR A 35 9.74 9.73 -5.07
N GLY A 36 10.14 10.94 -4.66
CA GLY A 36 9.55 12.19 -5.14
C GLY A 36 8.12 12.45 -4.67
N MET A 37 7.72 11.92 -3.50
CA MET A 37 6.40 12.14 -2.92
C MET A 37 6.47 12.54 -1.44
N THR A 38 5.36 13.04 -0.91
CA THR A 38 5.27 13.39 0.52
C THR A 38 5.03 12.14 1.37
N GLU A 39 5.45 12.18 2.64
CA GLU A 39 5.15 11.13 3.62
C GLU A 39 3.64 10.87 3.73
N LYS A 40 2.81 11.93 3.68
CA LYS A 40 1.34 11.82 3.67
C LYS A 40 0.85 11.01 2.47
N THR A 41 1.40 11.27 1.28
CA THR A 41 1.06 10.51 0.06
C THR A 41 1.42 9.04 0.23
N LEU A 42 2.64 8.74 0.68
CA LEU A 42 3.09 7.36 0.88
C LEU A 42 2.24 6.64 1.93
N ARG A 43 1.93 7.28 3.06
CA ARG A 43 1.05 6.73 4.09
C ARG A 43 -0.36 6.44 3.56
N ASN A 44 -0.91 7.34 2.74
CA ASN A 44 -2.22 7.11 2.13
C ASN A 44 -2.19 5.87 1.22
N ARG A 45 -1.15 5.71 0.39
CA ARG A 45 -0.98 4.52 -0.46
C ARG A 45 -0.81 3.23 0.33
N ILE A 46 -0.06 3.27 1.44
CA ILE A 46 0.02 2.15 2.39
C ILE A 46 -1.39 1.85 2.95
N GLY A 47 -2.18 2.87 3.28
CA GLY A 47 -3.57 2.71 3.72
C GLY A 47 -4.46 2.02 2.67
N ASP A 48 -4.34 2.41 1.41
CA ASP A 48 -5.05 1.79 0.28
C ASP A 48 -4.70 0.28 0.22
N LEU A 49 -3.40 -0.05 0.22
CA LEU A 49 -2.93 -1.45 0.19
C LEU A 49 -3.37 -2.27 1.43
N LYS A 50 -3.46 -1.66 2.62
CA LYS A 50 -4.01 -2.30 3.82
C LYS A 50 -5.49 -2.60 3.66
N ARG A 51 -6.28 -1.67 3.11
CA ARG A 51 -7.71 -1.87 2.82
C ARG A 51 -7.93 -2.97 1.79
N TYR A 52 -7.01 -3.09 0.84
CA TYR A 52 -7.00 -4.19 -0.11
C TYR A 52 -6.51 -5.49 0.52
N GLY A 53 -6.10 -5.53 1.77
CA GLY A 53 -5.60 -6.75 2.42
C GLY A 53 -4.29 -7.29 1.84
N LEU A 54 -3.55 -6.48 1.08
CA LEU A 54 -2.28 -6.87 0.44
C LEU A 54 -1.10 -6.77 1.40
N ILE A 55 -1.22 -5.92 2.42
CA ILE A 55 -0.19 -5.69 3.43
C ILE A 55 -0.80 -5.65 4.82
N ASP A 56 0.00 -5.97 5.83
CA ASP A 56 -0.34 -5.77 7.24
C ASP A 56 0.70 -4.89 7.95
N ASN A 57 0.80 -4.97 9.28
CA ASN A 57 1.80 -4.23 10.04
C ASN A 57 3.19 -4.91 10.05
N LYS A 58 3.30 -6.13 9.50
CA LYS A 58 4.52 -6.94 9.43
C LYS A 58 5.13 -6.96 8.03
N GLY A 59 4.35 -6.74 6.98
CA GLY A 59 4.86 -6.69 5.60
C GLY A 59 3.79 -6.97 4.56
N VAL A 60 4.23 -7.42 3.38
CA VAL A 60 3.35 -7.85 2.29
C VAL A 60 2.83 -9.26 2.57
N LYS A 61 1.54 -9.50 2.33
CA LYS A 61 0.91 -10.81 2.43
C LYS A 61 1.05 -11.56 1.11
N ASP A 62 1.58 -12.79 1.17
CA ASP A 62 1.74 -13.65 -0.02
C ASP A 62 0.42 -14.30 -0.48
N LYS A 63 -0.61 -14.31 0.36
CA LYS A 63 -1.95 -14.81 0.02
C LYS A 63 -2.94 -13.66 0.01
N ILE A 64 -3.48 -13.38 -1.17
CA ILE A 64 -4.63 -12.49 -1.34
C ILE A 64 -5.86 -13.27 -0.87
N ASP A 65 -6.39 -12.96 0.31
CA ASP A 65 -7.66 -13.53 0.76
C ASP A 65 -8.79 -13.08 -0.18
N GLU A 66 -9.74 -13.97 -0.51
CA GLU A 66 -10.94 -13.66 -1.34
C GLU A 66 -11.69 -12.38 -0.88
N PHE A 67 -11.59 -12.06 0.42
CA PHE A 67 -12.13 -10.84 1.04
C PHE A 67 -11.51 -9.53 0.50
N SER A 68 -10.27 -9.59 0.00
CA SER A 68 -9.55 -8.49 -0.64
C SER A 68 -10.22 -8.02 -1.95
N GLU A 69 -10.59 -8.98 -2.81
CA GLU A 69 -11.21 -8.70 -4.12
C GLU A 69 -12.54 -7.93 -3.93
N THR A 70 -13.33 -8.28 -2.92
CA THR A 70 -14.60 -7.60 -2.63
C THR A 70 -14.41 -6.17 -2.10
N ASN A 71 -13.35 -5.91 -1.33
CA ASN A 71 -13.08 -4.58 -0.75
C ASN A 71 -12.51 -3.59 -1.77
N MET A 72 -11.68 -4.06 -2.71
CA MET A 72 -11.23 -3.23 -3.84
C MET A 72 -12.40 -2.77 -4.71
N GLN A 73 -13.31 -3.68 -5.05
CA GLN A 73 -14.51 -3.36 -5.83
C GLN A 73 -15.40 -2.34 -5.11
N LYS A 74 -15.56 -2.47 -3.78
CA LYS A 74 -16.34 -1.51 -2.98
C LYS A 74 -15.68 -0.14 -2.86
N ASN A 75 -14.35 -0.05 -2.74
CA ASN A 75 -13.64 1.23 -2.64
C ASN A 75 -13.69 2.06 -3.94
N LEU A 76 -13.84 1.43 -5.11
CA LEU A 76 -14.14 2.13 -6.36
C LEU A 76 -15.47 2.93 -6.31
N PHE A 77 -16.39 2.59 -5.40
CA PHE A 77 -17.67 3.27 -5.23
C PHE A 77 -17.68 4.36 -4.15
N ILE A 78 -16.54 4.66 -3.48
CA ILE A 78 -16.47 5.66 -2.38
C ILE A 78 -15.79 6.97 -2.86
N LEU A 79 -15.94 7.32 -4.14
CA LEU A 79 -15.42 8.57 -4.73
C LEU A 79 -16.55 9.47 -5.27
N TRP A 80 -17.76 9.37 -4.69
CA TRP A 80 -18.84 10.35 -4.86
C TRP A 80 -19.24 10.93 -3.51
#